data_AF-A0A2S8UDZ9-F1
#
_entry.id   AF-A0A2S8UDZ9-F1
#
_cell.length_a   1.000
_cell.length_b   1.000
_cell.length_c   1.000
_cell.angle_alpha   90.00
_cell.angle_beta   90.00
_cell.angle_gamma   90.00
#
_symmetry.space_group_name_H-M   'P 1'
#
loop_
_entity.id
_entity.type
_entity.pdbx_description
1 polymer ?
#
loop_
_entity_poly.entity_id
_entity_poly.type
_entity_poly.pdbx_seq_one_letter_code
_entity_poly.pdbx_strand_id
1 'polypeptide(L)'
;MDEVPKNKNKNKNLLLLIYLSLGLNLITAPLAFFIGGMATDPPDSTELDFLKGFLFIQAIPLFILFIFLAWYFIRKSKYAYAGIAFFVSAIILGTPSVWIYDMYKSFANKVFLIPDGYKGCVGVLYNIKDAPPLKIEDKKIIYKVTKDGILKTSSNERVGKESERDSGWYNVEFYYVDKNGNQVKRLEEGKDIHNASEISASGLQTLQFFIGTKKEAEKHSKFSFCFNEEQKLQIDHK
;
A
#
# COMPACT_ATOMS: atom_id res chain seq x y z
N MET A 1 -21.10 59.94 -24.81
CA MET A 1 -20.80 58.49 -24.80
C MET A 1 -19.91 58.27 -23.60
N ASP A 2 -20.49 57.83 -22.49
CA ASP A 2 -19.77 57.71 -21.23
C ASP A 2 -18.84 56.49 -21.28
N GLU A 3 -17.54 56.71 -21.17
CA GLU A 3 -16.56 55.62 -21.01
C GLU A 3 -16.82 54.91 -19.69
N VAL A 4 -17.43 53.71 -19.74
CA VAL A 4 -17.51 52.85 -18.57
C VAL A 4 -16.08 52.49 -18.14
N PRO A 5 -15.67 52.77 -16.89
CA PRO A 5 -14.28 52.60 -16.48
C PRO A 5 -13.87 51.14 -16.56
N LYS A 6 -12.86 50.85 -17.39
CA LYS A 6 -12.31 49.52 -17.73
C LYS A 6 -12.06 48.62 -16.50
N ASN A 7 -11.75 49.22 -15.35
CA ASN A 7 -11.53 48.52 -14.06
C ASN A 7 -12.83 47.89 -13.49
N LYS A 8 -13.98 48.58 -13.63
CA LYS A 8 -15.28 48.09 -13.13
C LYS A 8 -15.72 46.82 -13.87
N ASN A 9 -15.43 46.73 -15.17
CA ASN A 9 -15.75 45.56 -15.99
C ASN A 9 -14.84 44.36 -15.67
N LYS A 10 -13.55 44.61 -15.42
CA LYS A 10 -12.56 43.57 -15.07
C LYS A 10 -12.83 42.89 -13.72
N ASN A 11 -13.44 43.59 -12.77
CA ASN A 11 -13.83 43.02 -11.47
C ASN A 11 -15.12 42.21 -11.54
N LYS A 12 -16.09 42.62 -12.36
CA LYS A 12 -17.28 41.81 -12.66
C LYS A 12 -16.92 40.47 -13.28
N ASN A 13 -16.01 40.46 -14.25
CA ASN A 13 -15.54 39.23 -14.89
C ASN A 13 -14.82 38.29 -13.90
N LEU A 14 -14.03 38.84 -12.97
CA LEU A 14 -13.37 38.02 -11.95
C LEU A 14 -14.36 37.43 -10.94
N LEU A 15 -15.35 38.20 -10.50
CA LEU A 15 -16.43 37.70 -9.64
C LEU A 15 -17.24 36.60 -10.35
N LEU A 16 -17.54 36.76 -11.64
CA LEU A 16 -18.19 35.73 -12.44
C LEU A 16 -17.38 34.43 -12.47
N LEU A 17 -16.06 34.51 -12.67
CA LEU A 17 -15.17 33.34 -12.66
C LEU A 17 -15.16 32.64 -11.30
N ILE A 18 -15.19 33.38 -10.19
CA ILE A 18 -15.32 32.81 -8.84
C ILE A 18 -16.63 32.05 -8.72
N TYR A 19 -17.77 32.64 -9.10
CA TYR A 19 -19.07 31.95 -9.05
C TYR A 19 -19.12 30.71 -9.95
N LEU A 20 -18.54 30.76 -11.15
CA LEU A 20 -18.45 29.60 -12.03
C LEU A 20 -17.60 28.48 -11.41
N SER A 21 -16.46 28.81 -10.81
CA SER A 21 -15.62 27.82 -10.12
C SER A 21 -16.31 27.24 -8.88
N LEU A 22 -17.07 28.04 -8.13
CA LEU A 22 -17.88 27.57 -7.02
C LEU A 22 -18.96 26.59 -7.50
N GLY A 23 -19.63 26.92 -8.60
CA GLY A 23 -20.59 26.03 -9.26
C GLY A 23 -19.96 24.71 -9.69
N LEU A 24 -18.73 24.73 -10.22
CA LEU A 24 -18.00 23.50 -10.57
C LEU A 24 -17.70 22.62 -9.35
N ASN A 25 -17.35 23.20 -8.20
CA ASN A 25 -17.16 22.45 -6.95
C ASN A 25 -18.46 21.76 -6.52
N LEU A 26 -19.59 22.46 -6.59
CA LEU A 26 -20.93 21.92 -6.29
C LEU A 26 -21.34 20.79 -7.25
N ILE A 27 -21.08 20.93 -8.55
CA ILE A 27 -21.42 19.92 -9.57
C ILE A 27 -20.59 18.65 -9.40
N THR A 28 -19.32 18.80 -9.00
CA THR A 28 -18.40 17.67 -8.81
C THR A 28 -18.54 17.02 -7.43
N ALA A 29 -19.21 17.67 -6.48
CA ALA A 29 -19.36 17.16 -5.11
C ALA A 29 -20.07 15.80 -5.01
N PRO A 30 -21.17 15.52 -5.74
CA PRO A 30 -21.80 14.19 -5.72
C PRO A 30 -20.86 13.08 -6.19
N LEU A 31 -20.10 13.33 -7.27
CA LEU A 31 -19.11 12.37 -7.76
C LEU A 31 -17.97 12.18 -6.76
N ALA A 32 -17.48 13.26 -6.16
CA ALA A 32 -16.46 13.20 -5.11
C ALA A 32 -16.94 12.41 -3.88
N PHE A 33 -18.20 12.59 -3.48
CA PHE A 33 -18.82 11.84 -2.38
C PHE A 33 -18.93 10.35 -2.72
N PHE A 34 -19.33 10.03 -3.96
CA PHE A 34 -19.39 8.65 -4.44
C PHE A 34 -18.00 7.98 -4.42
N ILE A 35 -16.98 8.64 -4.97
CA ILE A 35 -15.60 8.12 -5.00
C ILE A 35 -15.01 8.01 -3.58
N GLY A 36 -15.31 8.97 -2.70
CA GLY A 36 -14.96 8.88 -1.28
C GLY A 36 -15.60 7.66 -0.60
N GLY A 37 -16.88 7.39 -0.87
CA GLY A 37 -17.57 6.21 -0.35
C GLY A 37 -16.96 4.90 -0.87
N MET A 38 -16.66 4.82 -2.16
CA MET A 38 -15.97 3.65 -2.75
C MET A 38 -14.57 3.44 -2.15
N ALA A 39 -13.90 4.51 -1.68
CA ALA A 39 -12.60 4.39 -1.01
C ALA A 39 -12.71 3.72 0.38
N THR A 40 -13.92 3.63 0.95
CA THR A 40 -14.21 2.97 2.23
C THR A 40 -14.78 1.56 2.10
N ASP A 41 -14.81 0.99 0.89
CA ASP A 41 -15.22 -0.41 0.70
C ASP A 41 -14.29 -1.45 1.38
N PRO A 42 -12.97 -1.23 1.55
CA PRO A 42 -12.11 -2.17 2.28
C PRO A 42 -12.45 -2.28 3.77
N PRO A 43 -12.33 -3.48 4.38
CA PRO A 43 -12.74 -3.74 5.77
C PRO A 43 -11.93 -2.98 6.82
N ASP A 44 -10.71 -2.55 6.50
CA ASP A 44 -9.80 -1.82 7.39
C ASP A 44 -9.78 -0.30 7.10
N SER A 45 -10.72 0.20 6.28
CA SER A 45 -10.78 1.60 5.88
C SER A 45 -11.28 2.53 7.00
N THR A 46 -10.88 3.81 6.90
CA THR A 46 -11.18 4.85 7.89
C THR A 46 -11.83 6.08 7.23
N GLU A 47 -12.30 7.03 8.04
CA GLU A 47 -12.76 8.33 7.53
C GLU A 47 -11.67 9.09 6.73
N LEU A 48 -10.38 8.78 6.96
CA LEU A 48 -9.28 9.34 6.19
C LEU A 48 -9.26 8.82 4.75
N ASP A 49 -9.65 7.57 4.52
CA ASP A 49 -9.73 6.99 3.17
C ASP A 49 -10.87 7.61 2.37
N PHE A 50 -12.01 7.86 3.03
CA PHE A 50 -13.09 8.67 2.47
C PHE A 50 -12.59 10.07 2.08
N LEU A 51 -11.90 10.76 3.00
CA LEU A 51 -11.42 12.12 2.76
C LEU A 51 -10.38 12.16 1.63
N LYS A 52 -9.48 11.17 1.57
CA LYS A 52 -8.50 11.01 0.47
C LYS A 52 -9.21 10.86 -0.87
N GLY A 53 -10.21 9.97 -0.97
CA GLY A 53 -11.00 9.78 -2.19
C GLY A 53 -11.81 11.01 -2.60
N PHE A 54 -12.45 11.67 -1.63
CA PHE A 54 -13.24 12.89 -1.86
C PHE A 54 -12.37 14.05 -2.37
N LEU A 55 -11.25 14.31 -1.70
CA LEU A 55 -10.34 15.40 -2.06
C LEU A 55 -9.62 15.14 -3.38
N PHE A 56 -9.42 13.89 -3.78
CA PHE A 56 -8.82 13.56 -5.08
C PHE A 56 -9.64 14.14 -6.25
N ILE A 57 -10.97 13.99 -6.21
CA ILE A 57 -11.87 14.55 -7.22
C ILE A 57 -12.01 16.07 -7.07
N GLN A 58 -12.08 16.58 -5.84
CA GLN A 58 -12.21 18.01 -5.58
C GLN A 58 -10.92 18.82 -5.75
N ALA A 59 -9.76 18.18 -5.89
CA ALA A 59 -8.47 18.85 -5.98
C ALA A 59 -8.44 19.90 -7.09
N ILE A 60 -8.86 19.55 -8.31
CA ILE A 60 -8.86 20.45 -9.47
C ILE A 60 -9.89 21.59 -9.29
N PRO A 61 -11.19 21.31 -8.99
CA PRO A 61 -12.18 22.35 -8.73
C PRO A 61 -11.79 23.34 -7.61
N LEU A 62 -11.25 22.84 -6.50
CA LEU A 62 -10.82 23.67 -5.37
C LEU A 62 -9.60 24.51 -5.74
N PHE A 63 -8.65 23.95 -6.50
CA PHE A 63 -7.47 24.66 -6.94
C PHE A 63 -7.81 25.82 -7.89
N ILE A 64 -8.75 25.61 -8.82
CA ILE A 64 -9.23 26.67 -9.72
C ILE A 64 -9.91 27.79 -8.92
N LEU A 65 -10.80 27.44 -7.98
CA LEU A 65 -11.45 28.40 -7.09
C LEU A 65 -10.41 29.20 -6.28
N PHE A 66 -9.38 28.52 -5.76
CA PHE A 66 -8.29 29.14 -5.04
C PHE A 66 -7.52 30.16 -5.89
N ILE A 67 -7.18 29.83 -7.14
CA ILE A 67 -6.50 30.77 -8.06
C ILE A 67 -7.30 32.05 -8.24
N PHE A 68 -8.62 31.95 -8.46
CA PHE A 68 -9.46 33.12 -8.68
C PHE A 68 -9.66 33.95 -7.39
N LEU A 69 -9.80 33.29 -6.24
CA LEU A 69 -9.84 33.97 -4.94
C LEU A 69 -8.52 34.68 -4.65
N ALA A 70 -7.38 34.01 -4.84
CA ALA A 70 -6.06 34.59 -4.70
C ALA A 70 -5.90 35.82 -5.61
N TRP A 71 -6.28 35.72 -6.89
CA TRP A 71 -6.28 36.86 -7.81
C TRP A 71 -7.15 38.01 -7.26
N TYR A 72 -8.36 37.70 -6.80
CA TYR A 72 -9.27 38.71 -6.25
C TYR A 72 -8.65 39.43 -5.03
N PHE A 73 -8.02 38.69 -4.12
CA PHE A 73 -7.34 39.26 -2.97
C PHE A 73 -6.08 40.07 -3.33
N ILE A 74 -5.28 39.64 -4.32
CA ILE A 74 -4.12 40.42 -4.84
C ILE A 74 -4.54 41.80 -5.31
N ARG A 75 -5.71 41.92 -5.95
CA ARG A 75 -6.21 43.23 -6.41
C ARG A 75 -6.64 44.14 -5.27
N LYS A 76 -6.98 43.60 -4.10
CA LYS A 76 -7.59 44.35 -2.99
C LYS A 76 -6.61 44.66 -1.86
N SER A 77 -5.53 43.88 -1.71
CA SER A 77 -4.63 43.97 -0.56
C SER A 77 -3.16 43.87 -0.93
N LYS A 78 -2.32 44.72 -0.33
CA LYS A 78 -0.85 44.66 -0.43
C LYS A 78 -0.25 43.42 0.24
N TYR A 79 -1.01 42.74 1.12
CA TYR A 79 -0.58 41.55 1.86
C TYR A 79 -1.02 40.23 1.21
N ALA A 80 -1.67 40.28 0.05
CA ALA A 80 -2.14 39.08 -0.65
C ALA A 80 -1.01 38.12 -1.03
N TYR A 81 0.18 38.64 -1.34
CA TYR A 81 1.35 37.83 -1.63
C TYR A 81 1.83 37.03 -0.41
N ALA A 82 1.68 37.58 0.80
CA ALA A 82 2.01 36.86 2.04
C ALA A 82 1.04 35.69 2.29
N GLY A 83 -0.25 35.89 2.00
CA GLY A 83 -1.25 34.82 2.08
C GLY A 83 -0.98 33.69 1.06
N ILE A 84 -0.69 34.04 -0.19
CA ILE A 84 -0.35 33.05 -1.23
C ILE A 84 0.92 32.29 -0.87
N ALA A 85 1.96 32.98 -0.38
CA ALA A 85 3.19 32.34 0.07
C ALA A 85 2.95 31.34 1.22
N PHE A 86 2.10 31.69 2.19
CA PHE A 86 1.72 30.81 3.29
C PHE A 86 1.02 29.54 2.80
N PHE A 87 0.03 29.64 1.91
CA PHE A 87 -0.69 28.47 1.38
C PHE A 87 0.16 27.61 0.45
N VAL A 88 1.00 28.22 -0.40
CA VAL A 88 1.97 27.47 -1.20
C VAL A 88 2.95 26.73 -0.29
N SER A 89 3.39 27.34 0.81
CA SER A 89 4.23 26.64 1.80
C SER A 89 3.49 25.49 2.48
N ALA A 90 2.20 25.64 2.79
CA ALA A 90 1.39 24.58 3.38
C ALA A 90 1.15 23.40 2.42
N ILE A 91 1.04 23.65 1.11
CA ILE A 91 0.93 22.58 0.09
C ILE A 91 2.29 21.89 -0.11
N ILE A 92 3.37 22.66 -0.19
CA ILE A 92 4.74 22.14 -0.35
C ILE A 92 5.20 21.39 0.91
N LEU A 93 4.77 21.76 2.10
CA LEU A 93 5.17 21.09 3.34
C LEU A 93 4.16 20.01 3.76
N GLY A 94 2.87 20.24 3.56
CA GLY A 94 1.80 19.33 3.99
C GLY A 94 1.66 18.09 3.12
N THR A 95 1.77 18.22 1.79
CA THR A 95 1.62 17.06 0.90
C THR A 95 2.80 16.08 0.99
N PRO A 96 4.08 16.51 1.12
CA PRO A 96 5.17 15.57 1.38
C PRO A 96 5.11 15.01 2.78
N SER A 97 4.59 15.72 3.79
CA SER A 97 4.50 15.18 5.15
C SER A 97 3.54 13.98 5.23
N VAL A 98 2.40 14.03 4.55
CA VAL A 98 1.46 12.89 4.47
C VAL A 98 2.06 11.75 3.63
N TRP A 99 2.69 12.07 2.49
CA TRP A 99 3.38 11.07 1.67
C TRP A 99 4.59 10.43 2.36
N ILE A 100 5.37 11.19 3.13
CA ILE A 100 6.51 10.72 3.93
C ILE A 100 6.00 9.88 5.10
N TYR A 101 4.88 10.24 5.72
CA TYR A 101 4.25 9.43 6.77
C TYR A 101 3.76 8.09 6.23
N ASP A 102 3.06 8.09 5.09
CA ASP A 102 2.64 6.86 4.39
C ASP A 102 3.90 6.04 3.98
N MET A 103 4.94 6.67 3.43
CA MET A 103 6.22 6.01 3.08
C MET A 103 6.96 5.44 4.31
N TYR A 104 6.89 6.09 5.47
CA TYR A 104 7.59 5.67 6.70
C TYR A 104 6.92 4.47 7.39
N LYS A 105 5.60 4.33 7.23
CA LYS A 105 4.83 3.20 7.75
C LYS A 105 4.81 1.98 6.83
N SER A 106 5.00 2.18 5.52
CA SER A 106 4.59 1.20 4.51
C SER A 106 5.34 -0.14 4.45
N PHE A 107 6.48 -0.41 5.09
CA PHE A 107 7.19 -1.67 4.75
C PHE A 107 7.81 -2.38 5.94
N ALA A 108 7.07 -3.35 6.51
CA ALA A 108 7.71 -4.45 7.22
C ALA A 108 8.25 -5.46 6.19
N ASN A 109 9.57 -5.57 6.04
CA ASN A 109 10.17 -6.47 5.04
C ASN A 109 10.02 -7.93 5.49
N LYS A 110 9.55 -8.79 4.59
CA LYS A 110 9.47 -10.23 4.87
C LYS A 110 10.85 -10.85 4.62
N VAL A 111 11.42 -11.50 5.63
CA VAL A 111 12.75 -12.10 5.53
C VAL A 111 12.65 -13.60 5.79
N PHE A 112 12.91 -14.40 4.77
CA PHE A 112 12.98 -15.85 4.84
C PHE A 112 14.40 -16.30 5.17
N LEU A 113 14.53 -16.98 6.31
CA LEU A 113 15.77 -17.61 6.75
C LEU A 113 15.66 -19.11 6.52
N ILE A 114 16.35 -19.61 5.49
CA ILE A 114 16.29 -20.98 5.02
C ILE A 114 17.58 -21.70 5.42
N PRO A 115 17.55 -22.96 5.89
CA PRO A 115 18.77 -23.69 6.20
C PRO A 115 19.71 -23.79 5.00
N ASP A 116 20.99 -23.52 5.21
CA ASP A 116 21.99 -23.57 4.14
C ASP A 116 22.01 -24.93 3.43
N GLY A 117 22.09 -24.89 2.10
CA GLY A 117 22.03 -26.06 1.22
C GLY A 117 20.64 -26.69 1.04
N TYR A 118 19.58 -26.15 1.65
CA TYR A 118 18.22 -26.67 1.46
C TYR A 118 17.77 -26.50 0.00
N LYS A 119 17.26 -27.58 -0.59
CA LYS A 119 16.63 -27.60 -1.91
C LYS A 119 15.31 -28.33 -1.82
N GLY A 120 14.27 -27.77 -2.42
CA GLY A 120 12.93 -28.34 -2.39
C GLY A 120 11.85 -27.32 -2.06
N CYS A 121 10.72 -27.87 -1.65
CA CYS A 121 9.46 -27.18 -1.41
C CYS A 121 9.43 -26.51 -0.04
N VAL A 122 9.32 -25.18 0.01
CA VAL A 122 9.13 -24.43 1.25
C VAL A 122 7.67 -24.02 1.37
N GLY A 123 7.07 -24.30 2.53
CA GLY A 123 5.68 -23.96 2.85
C GLY A 123 5.55 -23.23 4.18
N VAL A 124 4.69 -22.22 4.23
CA VAL A 124 4.30 -21.52 5.45
C VAL A 124 2.83 -21.78 5.73
N LEU A 125 2.53 -22.27 6.93
CA LEU A 125 1.19 -22.52 7.46
C LEU A 125 0.87 -21.45 8.51
N TYR A 126 -0.08 -20.58 8.18
CA TYR A 126 -0.54 -19.51 9.07
C TYR A 126 -1.70 -19.97 9.96
N ASN A 127 -1.98 -19.22 11.03
CA ASN A 127 -3.11 -19.45 11.93
C ASN A 127 -3.14 -20.86 12.59
N ILE A 128 -1.98 -21.49 12.78
CA ILE A 128 -1.86 -22.79 13.44
C ILE A 128 -1.91 -22.59 14.96
N LYS A 129 -2.88 -23.25 15.61
CA LYS A 129 -3.04 -23.23 17.07
C LYS A 129 -1.79 -23.83 17.73
N ASP A 130 -1.32 -23.19 18.81
CA ASP A 130 -0.15 -23.60 19.60
C ASP A 130 1.22 -23.50 18.89
N ALA A 131 1.26 -22.94 17.67
CA ALA A 131 2.53 -22.61 17.00
C ALA A 131 3.09 -21.26 17.48
N PRO A 132 4.43 -21.07 17.50
CA PRO A 132 5.03 -19.78 17.83
C PRO A 132 4.59 -18.68 16.85
N PRO A 133 4.36 -17.43 17.31
CA PRO A 133 4.11 -16.31 16.42
C PRO A 133 5.39 -15.90 15.67
N LEU A 134 5.22 -15.23 14.52
CA LEU A 134 6.34 -14.65 13.78
C LEU A 134 7.01 -13.55 14.60
N LYS A 135 8.34 -13.51 14.54
CA LYS A 135 9.13 -12.45 15.18
C LYS A 135 9.18 -11.22 14.29
N ILE A 136 9.04 -10.05 14.91
CA ILE A 136 9.16 -8.75 14.26
C ILE A 136 10.33 -8.02 14.91
N GLU A 137 11.39 -7.79 14.13
CA GLU A 137 12.64 -7.16 14.58
C GLU A 137 13.00 -6.08 13.56
N ASP A 138 13.22 -4.83 13.99
CA ASP A 138 13.63 -3.72 13.11
C ASP A 138 12.79 -3.56 11.83
N LYS A 139 11.45 -3.64 11.96
CA LYS A 139 10.50 -3.64 10.83
C LYS A 139 10.76 -4.78 9.84
N LYS A 140 11.28 -5.92 10.29
CA LYS A 140 11.41 -7.14 9.49
C LYS A 140 10.62 -8.26 10.13
N ILE A 141 9.82 -8.95 9.32
CA ILE A 141 9.08 -10.12 9.75
C ILE A 141 9.93 -11.34 9.42
N ILE A 142 10.35 -12.06 10.45
CA ILE A 142 11.32 -13.14 10.31
C ILE A 142 10.59 -14.47 10.14
N TYR A 143 10.75 -15.06 8.95
CA TYR A 143 10.24 -16.38 8.58
C TYR A 143 11.38 -17.39 8.67
N LYS A 144 11.48 -18.07 9.82
CA LYS A 144 12.52 -19.09 10.04
C LYS A 144 12.05 -20.46 9.55
N VAL A 145 12.53 -20.88 8.39
CA VAL A 145 12.18 -22.17 7.79
C VAL A 145 12.98 -23.28 8.48
N THR A 146 12.32 -24.39 8.77
CA THR A 146 12.91 -25.59 9.39
C THR A 146 13.54 -26.50 8.34
N LYS A 147 14.28 -27.54 8.76
CA LYS A 147 15.02 -28.44 7.85
C LYS A 147 14.13 -29.27 6.92
N ASP A 148 12.87 -29.46 7.29
CA ASP A 148 11.83 -30.10 6.48
C ASP A 148 11.16 -29.13 5.48
N GLY A 149 11.49 -27.83 5.53
CA GLY A 149 10.94 -26.81 4.63
C GLY A 149 9.61 -26.21 5.08
N ILE A 150 9.07 -26.59 6.24
CA ILE A 150 7.72 -26.19 6.67
C ILE A 150 7.77 -25.27 7.90
N LEU A 151 7.34 -24.03 7.74
CA LEU A 151 7.15 -23.10 8.86
C LEU A 151 5.68 -23.11 9.30
N LYS A 152 5.43 -23.42 10.58
CA LYS A 152 4.13 -23.26 11.22
C LYS A 152 4.12 -22.04 12.13
N THR A 153 3.10 -21.21 12.03
CA THR A 153 2.95 -20.01 12.87
C THR A 153 1.51 -19.78 13.30
N SER A 154 1.33 -19.21 14.49
CA SER A 154 0.04 -18.70 14.97
C SER A 154 -0.29 -17.31 14.44
N SER A 155 0.68 -16.62 13.83
CA SER A 155 0.46 -15.34 13.17
C SER A 155 -0.45 -15.48 11.94
N ASN A 156 -1.23 -14.44 11.71
CA ASN A 156 -2.01 -14.26 10.48
C ASN A 156 -1.09 -13.86 9.31
N GLU A 157 -1.41 -14.26 8.10
CA GLU A 157 -0.68 -13.95 6.87
C GLU A 157 -0.66 -12.46 6.47
N ARG A 158 -1.59 -11.67 7.03
CA ARG A 158 -1.67 -10.21 6.94
C ARG A 158 -0.76 -9.51 7.93
N VAL A 159 -0.06 -10.23 8.82
CA VAL A 159 0.93 -9.61 9.72
C VAL A 159 1.96 -8.84 8.89
N GLY A 160 2.01 -7.53 9.10
CA GLY A 160 2.87 -6.57 8.39
C GLY A 160 2.35 -6.04 7.05
N LYS A 161 1.12 -6.36 6.63
CA LYS A 161 0.41 -5.67 5.54
C LYS A 161 -0.42 -4.52 6.15
N GLU A 162 -0.19 -3.27 5.76
CA GLU A 162 -0.99 -2.13 6.26
C GLU A 162 -2.25 -1.90 5.39
N SER A 163 -2.31 -2.47 4.18
CA SER A 163 -3.53 -2.40 3.35
C SER A 163 -3.72 -3.60 2.41
N GLU A 164 -4.95 -3.86 1.98
CA GLU A 164 -5.27 -4.85 0.94
C GLU A 164 -4.67 -4.51 -0.45
N ARG A 165 -4.16 -3.27 -0.62
CA ARG A 165 -3.44 -2.83 -1.83
C ARG A 165 -1.92 -3.01 -1.74
N ASP A 166 -1.39 -3.39 -0.57
CA ASP A 166 -0.05 -3.95 -0.54
C ASP A 166 -0.11 -5.27 -1.28
N SER A 167 0.34 -5.22 -2.53
CA SER A 167 0.55 -6.34 -3.42
C SER A 167 1.59 -7.35 -2.88
N GLY A 168 1.91 -7.33 -1.59
CA GLY A 168 2.40 -8.43 -0.76
C GLY A 168 3.80 -8.95 -1.06
N TRP A 169 4.40 -8.49 -2.16
CA TRP A 169 5.53 -9.12 -2.82
C TRP A 169 6.73 -8.20 -3.04
N TYR A 170 6.58 -6.87 -2.92
CA TYR A 170 7.66 -5.95 -3.30
C TYR A 170 8.82 -5.85 -2.30
N ASN A 171 8.75 -6.48 -1.11
CA ASN A 171 9.85 -6.49 -0.14
C ASN A 171 10.04 -7.86 0.54
N VAL A 172 10.28 -8.90 -0.27
CA VAL A 172 10.64 -10.23 0.25
C VAL A 172 12.13 -10.48 0.02
N GLU A 173 12.84 -10.81 1.09
CA GLU A 173 14.25 -11.20 1.04
C GLU A 173 14.40 -12.66 1.45
N PHE A 174 15.20 -13.41 0.70
CA PHE A 174 15.49 -14.82 0.97
C PHE A 174 16.97 -14.99 1.28
N TYR A 175 17.30 -15.65 2.38
CA TYR A 175 18.67 -15.95 2.78
C TYR A 175 18.82 -17.41 3.16
N TYR A 176 19.94 -18.03 2.75
CA TYR A 176 20.46 -19.19 3.45
C TYR A 176 21.10 -18.76 4.77
N VAL A 177 20.86 -19.55 5.82
CA VAL A 177 21.43 -19.36 7.15
C VAL A 177 22.18 -20.61 7.62
N ASP A 178 23.27 -20.38 8.34
CA ASP A 178 24.04 -21.45 8.98
C ASP A 178 23.30 -22.06 10.18
N LYS A 179 23.94 -23.02 10.86
CA LYS A 179 23.39 -23.66 12.07
C LYS A 179 23.19 -22.70 13.25
N ASN A 180 23.89 -21.57 13.26
CA ASN A 180 23.81 -20.53 14.29
C ASN A 180 22.76 -19.46 13.94
N GLY A 181 22.23 -19.48 12.71
CA GLY A 181 21.28 -18.49 12.20
C GLY A 181 21.92 -17.29 11.49
N ASN A 182 23.23 -17.32 11.24
CA ASN A 182 23.90 -16.25 10.49
C ASN A 182 23.59 -16.38 9.01
N GLN A 183 23.35 -15.25 8.33
CA GLN A 183 23.12 -15.22 6.89
C GLN A 183 24.41 -15.58 6.14
N VAL A 184 24.33 -16.61 5.30
CA VAL A 184 25.46 -17.15 4.52
C VAL A 184 25.38 -16.69 3.07
N LYS A 185 24.17 -16.67 2.50
CA LYS A 185 23.96 -16.32 1.09
C LYS A 185 22.56 -15.73 0.87
N ARG A 186 22.47 -14.66 0.08
CA ARG A 186 21.19 -14.14 -0.43
C ARG A 186 20.73 -14.94 -1.65
N LEU A 187 19.44 -15.26 -1.71
CA LEU A 187 18.80 -15.97 -2.81
C LEU A 187 17.98 -14.99 -3.66
N GLU A 188 17.97 -15.22 -4.97
CA GLU A 188 17.33 -14.36 -5.95
C GLU A 188 16.07 -15.03 -6.53
N GLU A 189 14.98 -14.27 -6.63
CA GLU A 189 13.75 -14.73 -7.28
C GLU A 189 13.98 -14.95 -8.79
N GLY A 190 13.38 -16.01 -9.33
CA GLY A 190 13.54 -16.40 -10.74
C GLY A 190 14.87 -17.11 -11.05
N LYS A 191 15.85 -17.06 -10.14
CA LYS A 191 17.12 -17.79 -10.23
C LYS A 191 17.16 -18.97 -9.27
N ASP A 192 17.00 -18.70 -7.98
CA ASP A 192 17.03 -19.69 -6.90
C ASP A 192 15.62 -20.05 -6.42
N ILE A 193 14.67 -19.09 -6.49
CA ILE A 193 13.29 -19.25 -6.04
C ILE A 193 12.32 -19.32 -7.24
N HIS A 194 11.44 -20.32 -7.23
CA HIS A 194 10.52 -20.63 -8.34
C HIS A 194 9.13 -21.01 -7.83
N ASN A 195 8.13 -20.95 -8.70
CA ASN A 195 6.76 -21.43 -8.47
C ASN A 195 6.11 -20.89 -7.18
N ALA A 196 6.41 -19.64 -6.82
CA ALA A 196 5.88 -19.05 -5.62
C ALA A 196 4.36 -18.79 -5.78
N SER A 197 3.58 -19.19 -4.78
CA SER A 197 2.12 -19.18 -4.79
C SER A 197 1.57 -18.96 -3.39
N GLU A 198 0.52 -18.15 -3.30
CA GLU A 198 -0.31 -18.01 -2.09
C GLU A 198 -1.61 -18.78 -2.35
N ILE A 199 -1.96 -19.72 -1.49
CA ILE A 199 -3.16 -20.54 -1.63
C ILE A 199 -3.97 -20.41 -0.36
N SER A 200 -5.23 -20.02 -0.51
CA SER A 200 -6.23 -20.03 0.55
C SER A 200 -7.19 -21.18 0.28
N ALA A 201 -7.15 -22.22 1.11
CA ALA A 201 -8.06 -23.35 1.06
C ALA A 201 -8.65 -23.58 2.46
N SER A 202 -9.99 -23.72 2.54
CA SER A 202 -10.71 -24.08 3.77
C SER A 202 -10.33 -23.22 5.00
N GLY A 203 -10.19 -21.91 4.80
CA GLY A 203 -9.85 -20.96 5.88
C GLY A 203 -8.40 -21.01 6.37
N LEU A 204 -7.56 -21.90 5.82
CA LEU A 204 -6.12 -21.88 6.04
C LEU A 204 -5.42 -21.17 4.89
N GLN A 205 -4.66 -20.13 5.23
CA GLN A 205 -3.84 -19.42 4.26
C GLN A 205 -2.43 -20.00 4.29
N THR A 206 -1.89 -20.24 3.09
CA THR A 206 -0.58 -20.87 2.91
C THR A 206 0.23 -20.10 1.88
N LEU A 207 1.52 -19.97 2.13
CA LEU A 207 2.49 -19.46 1.18
C LEU A 207 3.45 -20.59 0.83
N GLN A 208 3.69 -20.83 -0.45
CA GLN A 208 4.64 -21.84 -0.90
C GLN A 208 5.55 -21.33 -2.01
N PHE A 209 6.76 -21.85 -2.05
CA PHE A 209 7.73 -21.62 -3.13
C PHE A 209 8.76 -22.75 -3.19
N PHE A 210 9.41 -22.90 -4.33
CA PHE A 210 10.43 -23.92 -4.56
C PHE A 210 11.82 -23.31 -4.60
N ILE A 211 12.77 -23.93 -3.90
CA ILE A 211 14.18 -23.56 -3.92
C ILE A 211 14.96 -24.57 -4.76
N GLY A 212 15.56 -24.09 -5.84
CA GLY A 212 16.37 -24.91 -6.74
C GLY A 212 16.45 -24.33 -8.15
N THR A 213 16.69 -25.19 -9.13
CA THR A 213 16.69 -24.78 -10.54
C THR A 213 15.28 -24.74 -11.11
N LYS A 214 15.07 -23.92 -12.14
CA LYS A 214 13.79 -23.88 -12.87
C LYS A 214 13.32 -25.25 -13.38
N LYS A 215 14.25 -26.08 -13.89
CA LYS A 215 13.95 -27.45 -14.35
C LYS A 215 13.51 -28.38 -13.24
N GLU A 216 14.09 -28.24 -12.04
CA GLU A 216 13.66 -28.99 -10.86
C GLU A 216 12.26 -28.51 -10.44
N ALA A 217 12.04 -27.19 -10.42
CA ALA A 217 10.75 -26.61 -10.08
C ALA A 217 9.64 -27.05 -11.04
N GLU A 218 9.88 -27.14 -12.34
CA GLU A 218 8.88 -27.59 -13.35
C GLU A 218 8.41 -29.03 -13.13
N LYS A 219 9.23 -29.89 -12.52
CA LYS A 219 8.81 -31.27 -12.14
C LYS A 219 7.83 -31.28 -10.97
N HIS A 220 7.83 -30.22 -10.17
CA HIS A 220 6.86 -29.98 -9.11
C HIS A 220 5.80 -29.02 -9.66
N SER A 221 4.77 -29.58 -10.29
CA SER A 221 3.65 -28.81 -10.86
C SER A 221 3.11 -27.80 -9.83
N LYS A 222 2.60 -26.65 -10.28
CA LYS A 222 2.02 -25.59 -9.43
C LYS A 222 0.94 -26.12 -8.44
N PHE A 223 0.38 -27.30 -8.69
CA PHE A 223 -0.63 -27.95 -7.86
C PHE A 223 -0.10 -29.09 -6.95
N SER A 224 1.18 -29.49 -7.06
CA SER A 224 1.77 -30.41 -6.07
C SER A 224 2.22 -29.60 -4.85
N PHE A 225 1.32 -29.49 -3.88
CA PHE A 225 1.55 -28.80 -2.61
C PHE A 225 2.84 -29.26 -1.92
N CYS A 226 3.53 -28.34 -1.26
CA CYS A 226 4.67 -28.65 -0.38
C CYS A 226 4.27 -29.53 0.83
N PHE A 227 2.96 -29.74 1.02
CA PHE A 227 2.37 -30.33 2.20
C PHE A 227 2.04 -31.80 2.00
N ASN A 228 2.33 -32.61 3.01
CA ASN A 228 1.99 -34.03 3.04
C ASN A 228 0.49 -34.27 3.31
N GLU A 229 0.02 -35.51 3.18
CA GLU A 229 -1.40 -35.87 3.36
C GLU A 229 -1.95 -35.50 4.76
N GLU A 230 -1.14 -35.61 5.82
CA GLU A 230 -1.55 -35.19 7.18
C GLU A 230 -1.74 -33.67 7.30
N GLN A 231 -0.88 -32.89 6.65
CA GLN A 231 -0.98 -31.43 6.62
C GLN A 231 -2.15 -30.99 5.74
N LYS A 232 -2.45 -31.73 4.65
CA LYS A 232 -3.68 -31.54 3.88
C LYS A 232 -4.93 -31.80 4.70
N LEU A 233 -4.96 -32.87 5.50
CA LEU A 233 -6.08 -33.15 6.41
C LEU A 233 -6.28 -32.02 7.42
N GLN A 234 -5.22 -31.37 7.91
CA GLN A 234 -5.33 -30.19 8.78
C GLN A 234 -5.83 -28.94 8.06
N ILE A 235 -5.59 -28.84 6.74
CA ILE A 235 -6.12 -27.77 5.88
C ILE A 235 -7.60 -28.04 5.57
N ASP A 236 -7.97 -29.28 5.21
CA ASP A 236 -9.30 -29.64 4.70
C ASP A 236 -10.37 -29.83 5.79
N HIS A 237 -9.98 -30.11 7.04
CA HIS A 237 -10.92 -30.40 8.15
C HIS A 237 -11.26 -29.19 9.06
N LYS A 238 -11.16 -27.95 8.57
CA LYS A 238 -11.54 -26.76 9.35
C LYS A 238 -12.63 -25.93 8.69
#